data_AF-A0A965P2B5-F1
#
_entry.id   AF-A0A965P2B5-F1
#
_cell.length_a   1.000
_cell.length_b   1.000
_cell.length_c   1.000
_cell.angle_alpha   90.00
_cell.angle_beta   90.00
_cell.angle_gamma   90.00
#
_symmetry.space_group_name_H-M   'P 1'
#
loop_
_entity.id
_entity.type
_entity.pdbx_description
1 polymer ?
#
loop_
_entity_poly.entity_id
_entity_poly.type
_entity_poly.pdbx_seq_one_letter_code
_entity_poly.pdbx_strand_id
1 'polypeptide(L)'
;MTLRTLRDLPGVDALELKALMKPRFADPDMPEGLEEIDALSVALFGLSLEAADDVERPADWDRIERLAPSDMVELFEAEGWDVTDKKRKPLRLLPHLALPLALAMRGVAGELPFVAEPDQKETDWGSNLAAEASRFRKR
;
A
#
# COMPACT_ATOMS: atom_id res chain seq x y z
N MET A 1 -1.33 15.05 4.61
CA MET A 1 -0.61 13.83 5.03
C MET A 1 -0.21 13.10 3.76
N THR A 2 1.01 12.58 3.69
CA THR A 2 1.45 11.78 2.54
C THR A 2 0.83 10.39 2.66
N LEU A 3 0.27 9.85 1.58
CA LEU A 3 -0.32 8.51 1.58
C LEU A 3 0.79 7.45 1.59
N ARG A 4 0.55 6.33 2.28
CA ARG A 4 1.41 5.15 2.22
C ARG A 4 1.10 4.39 0.93
N THR A 5 2.07 4.26 0.03
CA THR A 5 1.84 3.61 -1.26
C THR A 5 2.00 2.10 -1.15
N LEU A 6 0.96 1.33 -1.50
CA LEU A 6 1.04 -0.14 -1.56
C LEU A 6 2.10 -0.60 -2.59
N ARG A 7 2.20 0.13 -3.70
CA ARG A 7 3.18 -0.13 -4.77
C ARG A 7 4.64 -0.04 -4.30
N ASP A 8 4.93 0.80 -3.32
CA ASP A 8 6.29 1.03 -2.82
C ASP A 8 6.75 -0.10 -1.87
N LEU A 9 5.85 -1.01 -1.48
CA LEU A 9 6.21 -2.16 -0.68
C LEU A 9 7.07 -3.16 -1.47
N PRO A 10 8.02 -3.86 -0.80
CA PRO A 10 8.90 -4.81 -1.46
C PRO A 10 8.14 -5.86 -2.28
N GLY A 11 8.50 -6.00 -3.55
CA GLY A 11 7.93 -7.02 -4.44
C GLY A 11 6.63 -6.64 -5.16
N VAL A 12 5.89 -5.62 -4.68
CA VAL A 12 4.59 -5.23 -5.28
C VAL A 12 4.78 -4.69 -6.69
N ASP A 13 5.69 -3.75 -6.91
CA ASP A 13 5.92 -3.18 -8.25
C ASP A 13 6.35 -4.23 -9.29
N ALA A 14 7.14 -5.23 -8.86
CA ALA A 14 7.61 -6.30 -9.72
C ALA A 14 6.46 -7.22 -10.16
N LEU A 15 5.59 -7.63 -9.22
CA LEU A 15 4.42 -8.44 -9.54
C LEU A 15 3.35 -7.64 -10.29
N GLU A 16 3.19 -6.35 -10.02
CA GLU A 16 2.30 -5.48 -10.80
C GLU A 16 2.78 -5.36 -12.25
N LEU A 17 4.09 -5.21 -12.48
CA LEU A 17 4.65 -5.21 -13.84
C LEU A 17 4.41 -6.55 -14.54
N LYS A 18 4.54 -7.66 -13.82
CA LYS A 18 4.24 -9.01 -14.36
C LYS A 18 2.77 -9.14 -14.71
N ALA A 19 1.86 -8.70 -13.85
CA ALA A 19 0.42 -8.69 -14.09
C ALA A 19 0.03 -7.79 -15.28
N LEU A 20 0.72 -6.66 -15.46
CA LEU A 20 0.54 -5.81 -16.64
C LEU A 20 0.88 -6.55 -17.93
N MET A 21 1.97 -7.33 -17.93
CA MET A 21 2.42 -8.09 -19.10
C MET A 21 1.62 -9.38 -19.32
N LYS A 22 1.09 -9.97 -18.25
CA LYS A 22 0.30 -11.21 -18.26
C LYS A 22 -0.98 -11.00 -17.45
N PRO A 23 -2.05 -10.45 -18.04
CA PRO A 23 -3.28 -10.12 -17.30
C PRO A 23 -3.88 -11.28 -16.51
N ARG A 24 -3.81 -12.51 -17.05
CA ARG A 24 -4.29 -13.74 -16.38
C ARG A 24 -3.58 -14.05 -15.06
N PHE A 25 -2.40 -13.48 -14.82
CA PHE A 25 -1.63 -13.67 -13.59
C PHE A 25 -2.32 -13.08 -12.37
N ALA A 26 -2.99 -11.93 -12.53
CA ALA A 26 -3.67 -11.24 -11.43
C ALA A 26 -5.20 -11.39 -11.51
N ASP A 27 -5.70 -12.22 -12.41
CA ASP A 27 -7.12 -12.54 -12.52
C ASP A 27 -7.54 -13.42 -11.33
N PRO A 28 -8.45 -12.98 -10.45
CA PRO A 28 -8.89 -13.76 -9.29
C PRO A 28 -9.48 -15.13 -9.64
N ASP A 29 -10.01 -15.28 -10.86
CA ASP A 29 -10.61 -16.52 -11.33
C ASP A 29 -9.59 -17.49 -11.95
N MET A 30 -8.31 -17.12 -11.97
CA MET A 30 -7.24 -17.90 -12.61
C MET A 30 -6.12 -18.26 -11.61
N PRO A 31 -5.62 -19.50 -11.63
CA PRO A 31 -4.58 -19.94 -10.70
C PRO A 31 -3.16 -19.46 -11.06
N GLU A 32 -2.95 -18.86 -12.24
CA GLU A 32 -1.64 -18.67 -12.87
C GLU A 32 -0.68 -17.74 -12.09
N GLY A 33 -1.17 -17.01 -11.09
CA GLY A 33 -0.33 -16.20 -10.19
C GLY A 33 -0.63 -16.36 -8.70
N LEU A 34 -1.57 -17.23 -8.32
CA LEU A 34 -2.03 -17.32 -6.93
C LEU A 34 -0.90 -17.65 -5.96
N GLU A 35 -0.05 -18.61 -6.27
CA GLU A 35 1.07 -18.99 -5.39
C GLU A 35 2.06 -17.83 -5.15
N GLU A 36 2.39 -17.06 -6.20
CA GLU A 36 3.32 -15.94 -6.07
C GLU A 36 2.68 -14.74 -5.36
N ILE A 37 1.39 -14.48 -5.61
CA ILE A 37 0.64 -13.41 -4.94
C ILE A 37 0.41 -13.77 -3.47
N ASP A 38 0.14 -15.03 -3.17
CA ASP A 38 0.02 -15.53 -1.81
C ASP A 38 1.34 -15.41 -1.03
N ALA A 39 2.45 -15.82 -1.65
CA ALA A 39 3.78 -15.64 -1.08
C ALA A 39 4.10 -14.15 -0.82
N LEU A 40 3.68 -13.25 -1.74
CA LEU A 40 3.79 -11.81 -1.52
C LEU A 40 2.92 -11.37 -0.33
N SER A 41 1.66 -11.82 -0.25
CA SER A 41 0.76 -11.48 0.87
C SER A 41 1.35 -11.90 2.21
N VAL A 42 1.89 -13.12 2.30
CA VAL A 42 2.57 -13.62 3.49
C VAL A 42 3.81 -12.77 3.82
N ALA A 43 4.61 -12.43 2.82
CA ALA A 43 5.82 -11.62 3.03
C ALA A 43 5.51 -10.19 3.49
N LEU A 44 4.41 -9.60 3.01
CA LEU A 44 4.01 -8.24 3.35
C LEU A 44 3.25 -8.15 4.66
N PHE A 45 2.30 -9.08 4.88
CA PHE A 45 1.31 -8.98 5.95
C PHE A 45 1.41 -10.09 7.00
N GLY A 46 2.30 -11.08 6.81
CA GLY A 46 2.32 -12.29 7.63
C GLY A 46 1.06 -13.15 7.46
N LEU A 47 0.27 -12.92 6.40
CA LEU A 47 -1.05 -13.50 6.21
C LEU A 47 -1.22 -13.97 4.75
N SER A 48 -1.52 -15.25 4.55
CA SER A 48 -1.88 -15.82 3.24
C SER A 48 -3.29 -15.38 2.83
N LEU A 49 -3.60 -15.46 1.54
CA LEU A 49 -4.92 -15.14 0.99
C LEU A 49 -5.99 -16.05 1.59
N GLU A 50 -5.72 -17.36 1.63
CA GLU A 50 -6.62 -18.35 2.25
C GLU A 50 -6.83 -18.08 3.74
N ALA A 51 -5.75 -17.81 4.49
CA ALA A 51 -5.87 -17.48 5.91
C ALA A 51 -6.65 -16.18 6.13
N ALA A 52 -6.49 -15.18 5.26
CA ALA A 52 -7.26 -13.94 5.32
C ALA A 52 -8.77 -14.18 5.10
N ASP A 53 -9.14 -15.10 4.21
CA ASP A 53 -10.53 -15.45 3.96
C ASP A 53 -11.20 -16.10 5.18
N ASP A 54 -10.46 -16.93 5.92
CA ASP A 54 -10.89 -17.65 7.11
C ASP A 54 -10.97 -16.78 8.38
N VAL A 55 -10.43 -15.56 8.36
CA VAL A 55 -10.49 -14.65 9.52
C VAL A 55 -11.95 -14.26 9.83
N GLU A 56 -12.34 -14.45 11.09
CA GLU A 56 -13.62 -13.97 11.61
C GLU A 56 -13.62 -12.44 11.61
N ARG A 57 -14.60 -11.86 10.91
CA ARG A 57 -14.70 -10.41 10.71
C ARG A 57 -15.59 -9.80 11.80
N PRO A 58 -15.26 -8.59 12.30
CA PRO A 58 -16.16 -7.83 13.17
C PRO A 58 -17.55 -7.63 12.54
N ALA A 59 -18.57 -7.44 13.39
CA ALA A 59 -19.96 -7.32 12.94
C ALA A 59 -20.20 -6.10 12.03
N ASP A 60 -19.38 -5.06 12.17
CA ASP A 60 -19.42 -3.80 11.43
C ASP A 60 -18.42 -3.77 10.24
N TRP A 61 -17.93 -4.93 9.80
CA TRP A 61 -17.02 -5.01 8.65
C TRP A 61 -17.66 -4.44 7.38
N ASP A 62 -17.00 -3.46 6.78
CA ASP A 62 -17.47 -2.70 5.62
C ASP A 62 -17.39 -3.47 4.29
N ARG A 63 -16.73 -4.63 4.29
CA ARG A 63 -16.53 -5.49 3.12
C ARG A 63 -15.83 -4.76 1.97
N ILE A 64 -14.89 -3.88 2.29
CA ILE A 64 -14.07 -3.13 1.31
C ILE A 64 -13.51 -4.04 0.22
N GLU A 65 -13.15 -5.29 0.54
CA GLU A 65 -12.59 -6.27 -0.39
C GLU A 65 -13.57 -6.75 -1.49
N ARG A 66 -14.86 -6.46 -1.36
CA ARG A 66 -15.89 -6.87 -2.32
C ARG A 66 -16.36 -5.74 -3.24
N LEU A 67 -15.86 -4.53 -3.03
CA LEU A 67 -16.25 -3.36 -3.79
C LEU A 67 -15.63 -3.36 -5.20
N ALA A 68 -16.11 -2.47 -6.07
CA ALA A 68 -15.42 -2.26 -7.33
C ALA A 68 -14.02 -1.66 -7.07
N PRO A 69 -13.00 -1.94 -7.89
CA PRO A 69 -11.65 -1.43 -7.67
C PRO A 69 -11.57 0.10 -7.57
N SER A 70 -12.47 0.85 -8.23
CA SER A 70 -12.56 2.31 -8.08
C SER A 70 -12.96 2.73 -6.67
N ASP A 71 -13.93 2.04 -6.08
CA ASP A 71 -14.50 2.39 -4.78
C ASP A 71 -13.54 1.97 -3.65
N MET A 72 -12.81 0.86 -3.86
CA MET A 72 -11.71 0.45 -2.98
C MET A 72 -10.65 1.55 -2.84
N VAL A 73 -10.26 2.20 -3.96
CA VAL A 73 -9.25 3.26 -3.94
C VAL A 73 -9.69 4.39 -3.01
N GLU A 74 -10.92 4.86 -3.13
CA GLU A 74 -11.42 5.97 -2.31
C GLU A 74 -11.41 5.62 -0.82
N LEU A 75 -11.81 4.41 -0.45
CA LEU A 75 -11.83 3.97 0.94
C LEU A 75 -10.42 3.73 1.50
N PHE A 76 -9.51 3.11 0.74
CA PHE A 76 -8.13 2.95 1.19
C PHE A 76 -7.41 4.30 1.33
N GLU A 77 -7.70 5.27 0.47
CA GLU A 77 -7.17 6.63 0.58
C GLU A 77 -7.65 7.35 1.84
N ALA A 78 -8.92 7.18 2.21
CA ALA A 78 -9.48 7.70 3.45
C ALA A 78 -8.75 7.14 4.69
N GLU A 79 -8.27 5.90 4.60
CA GLU A 79 -7.47 5.21 5.61
C GLU A 79 -5.95 5.46 5.49
N GLY A 80 -5.55 6.36 4.57
CA GLY A 80 -4.17 6.81 4.41
C GLY A 80 -3.28 5.92 3.53
N TRP A 81 -3.86 5.11 2.65
CA TRP A 81 -3.16 4.23 1.70
C TRP A 81 -3.43 4.59 0.25
N ASP A 82 -2.38 4.64 -0.58
CA ASP A 82 -2.49 4.72 -2.04
C ASP A 82 -2.34 3.31 -2.64
N VAL A 83 -3.43 2.79 -3.21
CA VAL A 83 -3.49 1.48 -3.87
C VAL A 83 -3.54 1.59 -5.40
N THR A 84 -3.00 2.67 -5.94
CA THR A 84 -2.99 2.96 -7.38
C THR A 84 -1.61 2.86 -8.03
N ASP A 85 -1.60 2.78 -9.36
CA ASP A 85 -0.40 2.87 -10.19
C ASP A 85 0.03 4.33 -10.42
N LYS A 86 1.16 4.55 -11.12
CA LYS A 86 1.67 5.88 -11.47
C LYS A 86 0.71 6.74 -12.32
N LYS A 87 -0.33 6.13 -12.91
CA LYS A 87 -1.39 6.77 -13.70
C LYS A 87 -2.70 6.86 -12.91
N ARG A 88 -2.67 6.64 -11.59
CA ARG A 88 -3.82 6.68 -10.68
C ARG A 88 -4.92 5.68 -11.03
N LYS A 89 -4.53 4.54 -11.64
CA LYS A 89 -5.43 3.39 -11.85
C LYS A 89 -5.28 2.41 -10.69
N PRO A 90 -6.35 1.71 -10.25
CA PRO A 90 -6.22 0.64 -9.27
C PRO A 90 -5.14 -0.38 -9.70
N LEU A 91 -4.33 -0.85 -8.75
CA LEU A 91 -3.36 -1.91 -9.01
C LEU A 91 -4.07 -3.18 -9.47
N ARG A 92 -3.45 -3.96 -10.36
CA ARG A 92 -4.01 -5.24 -10.83
C ARG A 92 -4.01 -6.28 -9.73
N LEU A 93 -3.06 -6.19 -8.80
CA LEU A 93 -2.99 -7.05 -7.62
C LEU A 93 -4.01 -6.68 -6.53
N LEU A 94 -4.67 -5.52 -6.63
CA LEU A 94 -5.56 -5.01 -5.59
C LEU A 94 -6.67 -6.01 -5.20
N PRO A 95 -7.36 -6.71 -6.12
CA PRO A 95 -8.40 -7.67 -5.75
C PRO A 95 -7.91 -8.80 -4.82
N HIS A 96 -6.63 -9.16 -4.91
CA HIS A 96 -6.02 -10.18 -4.05
C HIS A 96 -5.56 -9.59 -2.72
N LEU A 97 -4.93 -8.41 -2.77
CA LEU A 97 -4.29 -7.82 -1.59
C LEU A 97 -5.25 -6.95 -0.74
N ALA A 98 -6.46 -6.65 -1.24
CA ALA A 98 -7.41 -5.79 -0.54
C ALA A 98 -7.81 -6.34 0.83
N LEU A 99 -8.16 -7.63 0.93
CA LEU A 99 -8.58 -8.23 2.20
C LEU A 99 -7.42 -8.31 3.22
N PRO A 100 -6.24 -8.88 2.90
CA PRO A 100 -5.10 -8.87 3.81
C PRO A 100 -4.71 -7.46 4.30
N LEU A 101 -4.68 -6.49 3.37
CA LEU A 101 -4.38 -5.10 3.71
C LEU A 101 -5.44 -4.51 4.67
N ALA A 102 -6.72 -4.71 4.36
CA ALA A 102 -7.83 -4.23 5.18
C ALA A 102 -7.81 -4.80 6.60
N LEU A 103 -7.50 -6.09 6.75
CA LEU A 103 -7.39 -6.78 8.04
C LEU A 103 -6.20 -6.25 8.85
N ALA A 104 -5.03 -6.08 8.21
CA ALA A 104 -3.84 -5.58 8.86
C ALA A 104 -4.00 -4.12 9.29
N MET A 105 -4.61 -3.28 8.46
CA MET A 105 -4.88 -1.87 8.77
C MET A 105 -5.81 -1.70 9.97
N ARG A 106 -6.81 -2.56 10.11
CA ARG A 106 -7.80 -2.51 11.21
C ARG A 106 -7.35 -3.30 12.43
N GLY A 107 -6.16 -3.91 12.40
CA GLY A 107 -5.60 -4.70 13.51
C GLY A 107 -6.38 -5.99 13.80
N VAL A 108 -7.11 -6.53 12.81
CA VAL A 108 -7.89 -7.77 12.96
C VAL A 108 -7.00 -9.00 12.77
N ALA A 109 -6.18 -9.00 11.72
CA ALA A 109 -5.24 -10.08 11.42
C ALA A 109 -4.11 -9.58 10.51
N GLY A 110 -2.96 -10.24 10.57
CA GLY A 110 -1.75 -9.80 9.89
C GLY A 110 -1.14 -8.54 10.50
N GLU A 111 -0.02 -8.10 9.94
CA GLU A 111 0.71 -6.92 10.39
C GLU A 111 1.03 -6.04 9.18
N LEU A 112 0.98 -4.72 9.34
CA LEU A 112 1.48 -3.84 8.29
C LEU A 112 3.01 -3.87 8.29
N PRO A 113 3.66 -3.93 7.11
CA PRO A 113 5.10 -3.83 7.05
C PRO A 113 5.48 -2.47 7.64
N PHE A 114 6.21 -2.50 8.76
CA PHE A 114 6.60 -1.30 9.49
C PHE A 114 7.60 -0.50 8.66
N VAL A 115 7.10 0.32 7.74
CA VAL A 115 7.89 1.37 7.10
C VAL A 115 7.76 2.58 8.03
N ALA A 116 8.69 2.69 8.98
CA ALA A 116 8.96 3.99 9.57
C ALA A 116 9.19 4.97 8.41
N GLU A 117 8.45 6.09 8.38
CA GLU A 117 8.69 7.12 7.38
C GLU A 117 10.21 7.36 7.29
N PRO A 118 10.81 7.46 6.09
CA PRO A 118 12.15 8.02 6.01
C PRO A 118 12.03 9.38 6.66
N ASP A 119 12.67 9.51 7.83
CA ASP A 119 12.79 10.73 8.62
C ASP A 119 12.93 11.85 7.62
N GLN A 120 11.92 12.73 7.53
CA GLN A 120 11.97 13.81 6.58
C GLN A 120 13.35 14.43 6.76
N LYS A 121 14.16 14.52 5.70
CA LYS A 121 15.33 15.39 5.78
C LYS A 121 14.76 16.73 6.19
N GLU A 122 14.97 17.09 7.46
CA GLU A 122 14.66 18.41 7.97
C GLU A 122 15.15 19.35 6.88
N THR A 123 14.20 20.00 6.22
CA THR A 123 14.55 20.97 5.21
C THR A 123 15.44 21.95 5.94
N ASP A 124 16.67 22.12 5.45
CA ASP A 124 17.76 22.88 6.04
C ASP A 124 17.42 24.40 6.01
N TRP A 125 16.33 24.74 6.67
CA TRP A 125 15.75 26.07 6.77
C TRP A 125 16.62 26.96 7.67
N GLY A 126 17.44 26.34 8.53
CA GLY A 126 18.46 27.01 9.34
C GLY A 126 19.66 27.54 8.55
N SER A 127 20.06 26.89 7.45
CA SER A 127 21.26 27.29 6.71
C SER A 127 21.08 28.56 5.87
N ASN A 128 19.86 28.85 5.38
CA ASN A 128 19.61 30.11 4.66
C ASN A 128 19.49 31.33 5.60
N LEU A 129 18.98 31.16 6.83
CA LEU A 129 18.82 32.27 7.77
C LEU A 129 20.18 32.80 8.31
N ALA A 130 21.13 31.89 8.56
CA ALA A 130 22.49 32.25 8.99
C ALA A 130 23.29 32.97 7.90
N ALA A 131 23.05 32.61 6.62
CA ALA A 131 23.68 33.24 5.47
C ALA A 131 23.15 34.66 5.18
N GLU A 132 21.89 34.95 5.52
CA GLU A 132 21.33 36.31 5.40
C GLU A 132 21.72 37.22 6.58
N ALA A 133 21.80 36.70 7.80
CA ALA A 133 22.18 37.48 8.99
C ALA A 133 23.62 38.03 8.93
N SER A 134 24.52 37.33 8.24
CA SER A 134 25.91 37.75 8.06
C SER A 134 26.11 38.81 6.97
N ARG A 135 25.10 39.04 6.10
CA ARG A 135 25.11 40.12 5.10
C ARG A 135 24.63 41.46 5.65
N PHE A 136 23.83 41.45 6.71
CA PHE A 136 23.33 42.68 7.35
C PHE A 136 24.30 43.29 8.37
N ARG A 137 25.32 42.54 8.84
CA ARG A 137 26.31 43.04 9.80
C ARG A 137 27.57 43.59 9.11
N LYS A 138 27.38 44.54 8.19
CA LYS A 138 28.48 45.41 7.70
C LYS A 138 27.94 46.75 7.18
N ARG A 139 27.57 47.63 8.11
CA ARG A 139 27.80 49.07 8.04
C ARG A 139 28.22 49.55 9.41
#